data_AF-A0A135NYD1-F1
#
_entry.id   AF-A0A135NYD1-F1
#
_cell.length_a   1.000
_cell.length_b   1.000
_cell.length_c   1.000
_cell.angle_alpha   90.00
_cell.angle_beta   90.00
_cell.angle_gamma   90.00
#
_symmetry.space_group_name_H-M   'P 1'
#
loop_
_entity.id
_entity.type
_entity.pdbx_description
1 polymer ?
#
loop_
_entity_poly.entity_id
_entity_poly.type
_entity_poly.pdbx_seq_one_letter_code
_entity_poly.pdbx_strand_id
1 'polypeptide(L)' 'MEAIRAAAIDSLGLAYLPEFLAADAIREGLLQTVLSDSLTAPGHFSILWPSARFITPRLRAFIDFAAEKLFTEV' A
#
# COMPACT_ATOMS: atom_id res chain seq x y z
N MET A 1 -8.24 -3.48 -3.00
CA MET A 1 -9.12 -2.32 -3.28
C MET A 1 -9.20 -1.99 -4.78
N GLU A 2 -8.94 -2.96 -5.66
CA GLU A 2 -8.92 -2.75 -7.11
C GLU A 2 -10.25 -2.28 -7.69
N ALA A 3 -11.36 -2.84 -7.20
CA ALA A 3 -12.70 -2.43 -7.66
C ALA A 3 -12.98 -0.95 -7.35
N ILE A 4 -12.50 -0.44 -6.21
CA ILE A 4 -12.66 0.97 -5.82
C ILE A 4 -11.78 1.87 -6.70
N ARG A 5 -10.56 1.43 -7.01
CA ARG A 5 -9.67 2.12 -7.95
C ARG A 5 -10.30 2.22 -9.34
N ALA A 6 -10.84 1.11 -9.85
CA ALA A 6 -11.51 1.09 -11.15
C ALA A 6 -12.71 2.05 -11.18
N ALA A 7 -13.55 2.03 -10.15
CA ALA A 7 -14.69 2.96 -10.04
C ALA A 7 -14.26 4.43 -10.02
N ALA A 8 -13.16 4.77 -9.34
CA ALA A 8 -12.63 6.14 -9.32
C ALA A 8 -12.12 6.58 -10.71
N ILE A 9 -11.45 5.69 -11.44
CA ILE A 9 -10.99 5.94 -12.82
C ILE A 9 -12.21 6.15 -13.74
N ASP A 10 -13.27 5.37 -13.55
CA ASP A 10 -14.54 5.50 -14.28
C ASP A 10 -15.39 6.71 -13.82
N SER A 11 -14.80 7.66 -13.10
CA SER A 11 -15.44 8.91 -12.67
C SER A 11 -16.67 8.72 -11.77
N LEU A 12 -16.74 7.64 -11.00
CA LEU A 12 -17.85 7.36 -10.09
C LEU A 12 -17.73 8.07 -8.73
N GLY A 13 -16.68 8.86 -8.51
CA GLY A 13 -16.52 9.72 -7.32
C GLY A 13 -15.10 9.76 -6.75
N LEU A 14 -15.00 10.07 -5.46
CA LEU A 14 -13.74 10.10 -4.72
C LEU A 14 -13.45 8.74 -4.08
N ALA A 15 -12.18 8.36 -4.07
CA ALA A 15 -11.71 7.13 -3.42
C ALA A 15 -10.54 7.41 -2.48
N TYR A 16 -10.57 6.77 -1.32
CA TYR A 16 -9.42 6.73 -0.42
C TYR A 16 -8.63 5.45 -0.67
N LEU A 17 -7.44 5.57 -1.26
CA LEU A 17 -6.62 4.46 -1.74
C LEU A 17 -5.20 4.58 -1.17
N PRO A 18 -4.52 3.44 -0.91
CA PRO A 18 -3.09 3.45 -0.66
C PRO A 18 -2.31 4.00 -1.85
N GLU A 19 -1.20 4.70 -1.59
CA GLU A 19 -0.38 5.35 -2.61
C GLU A 19 0.05 4.38 -3.71
N PHE A 20 0.58 3.20 -3.36
CA PHE A 20 1.04 2.20 -4.35
C PHE A 20 -0.06 1.76 -5.32
N LEU A 21 -1.32 1.82 -4.90
CA LEU A 21 -2.46 1.41 -5.70
C LEU A 21 -2.89 2.52 -6.67
N ALA A 22 -2.76 3.79 -6.24
CA ALA A 22 -3.13 4.94 -7.05
C ALA A 22 -1.98 5.45 -7.94
N ALA A 23 -0.73 5.18 -7.59
CA ALA A 23 0.47 5.76 -8.20
C ALA A 23 0.51 5.66 -9.74
N ASP A 24 0.20 4.48 -10.31
CA ASP A 24 0.17 4.30 -11.76
C ASP A 24 -0.90 5.19 -12.42
N ALA A 25 -2.11 5.20 -11.87
CA ALA A 25 -3.22 5.96 -12.43
C ALA A 25 -3.02 7.47 -12.29
N ILE A 26 -2.37 7.91 -11.21
CA ILE A 26 -1.99 9.33 -11.03
C ILE A 26 -0.92 9.72 -12.06
N ARG A 27 0.12 8.89 -12.23
CA ARG A 27 1.18 9.12 -13.22
C ARG A 27 0.66 9.15 -14.65
N GLU A 28 -0.35 8.35 -14.97
CA GLU A 28 -1.03 8.33 -16.27
C GLU A 28 -2.06 9.45 -16.44
N GLY A 29 -2.31 10.26 -15.40
CA GLY A 29 -3.28 11.36 -15.42
C GLY A 29 -4.74 10.91 -15.37
N LEU A 30 -5.00 9.64 -15.05
CA LEU A 30 -6.34 9.06 -14.89
C LEU A 30 -6.97 9.40 -13.53
N LEU A 31 -6.14 9.63 -12.52
CA LEU A 31 -6.55 10.07 -11.18
C LEU A 31 -5.76 11.31 -10.77
N GLN A 32 -6.35 12.12 -9.89
CA GLN A 32 -5.70 13.27 -9.27
C GLN A 32 -5.86 13.19 -7.75
N THR A 33 -4.77 13.43 -7.02
CA THR A 33 -4.80 13.53 -5.55
C THR A 33 -5.56 14.79 -5.13
N VAL A 34 -6.48 14.63 -4.18
CA VAL A 34 -7.25 15.71 -3.57
C VAL A 34 -7.16 15.61 -2.05
N LEU A 35 -7.42 16.71 -1.34
CA LEU A 35 -7.44 16.77 0.13
C LEU A 35 -6.12 16.32 0.80
N SER A 36 -4.98 16.51 0.13
CA SER A 36 -3.66 16.07 0.62
C SER A 36 -3.33 16.56 2.03
N ASP A 37 -3.75 17.79 2.37
CA ASP A 37 -3.50 18.42 3.67
C ASP A 37 -4.28 17.77 4.83
N SER A 38 -5.29 16.95 4.51
CA SER A 38 -6.14 16.27 5.50
C SER A 38 -5.69 14.84 5.79
N LEU A 39 -4.65 14.34 5.13
CA LEU A 39 -4.14 12.97 5.31
C LEU A 39 -3.15 12.91 6.47
N THR A 40 -3.63 12.51 7.66
CA THR A 40 -2.85 12.62 8.91
C THR A 40 -2.06 11.36 9.31
N ALA A 41 -2.19 10.23 8.60
CA ALA A 41 -1.47 9.02 8.98
C ALA A 41 -1.08 8.15 7.77
N PRO A 42 0.20 7.76 7.63
CA PRO A 42 0.61 6.75 6.66
C PRO A 42 -0.02 5.40 7.02
N GLY A 43 -0.46 4.66 6.01
CA GLY A 43 -0.98 3.30 6.20
C GLY A 43 0.11 2.38 6.77
N HIS A 44 -0.25 1.56 7.75
CA HIS A 44 0.66 0.58 8.34
C HIS A 44 0.42 -0.81 7.74
N PHE A 45 1.48 -1.45 7.25
CA PHE A 45 1.47 -2.84 6.80
C PHE A 45 2.27 -3.71 7.75
N SER A 46 1.65 -4.80 8.21
CA SER A 46 2.30 -5.77 9.07
C SER A 46 2.39 -7.13 8.36
N ILE A 47 3.54 -7.77 8.48
CA ILE A 47 3.68 -9.19 8.13
C ILE A 47 3.23 -9.99 9.34
N LEU A 48 2.30 -10.93 9.15
CA LEU A 48 1.78 -11.79 10.21
C LEU A 48 2.28 -13.21 10.02
N TRP A 49 2.69 -13.85 11.11
CA TRP A 49 3.04 -15.27 11.15
C TRP A 49 2.54 -15.90 12.45
N PRO A 50 2.29 -17.22 12.47
CA PRO A 50 1.89 -17.90 13.70
C PRO A 50 2.92 -17.68 14.81
N SER A 51 2.45 -17.58 16.05
CA SER A 51 3.30 -17.61 17.24
C SER A 51 3.91 -19.01 17.41
N ALA A 52 4.85 -19.36 16.53
CA ALA A 52 5.66 -20.55 16.67
C ALA A 52 6.84 -20.22 17.60
N ARG A 53 7.17 -21.14 18.50
CA ARG A 53 8.33 -21.01 19.41
C ARG A 53 9.65 -20.72 18.67
N PHE A 54 9.76 -21.08 17.40
CA PHE A 54 10.97 -20.90 16.60
C PHE A 54 10.63 -20.38 15.21
N ILE A 55 11.22 -19.24 14.84
CA ILE A 55 11.24 -18.75 13.46
C ILE A 55 12.36 -19.49 12.72
N THR A 56 12.04 -20.10 11.58
CA THR A 56 13.06 -20.75 10.74
C THR A 56 13.97 -19.70 10.11
N PRO A 57 15.27 -19.98 9.88
CA PRO A 57 16.18 -19.03 9.22
C PRO A 57 15.66 -18.52 7.87
N ARG A 58 14.99 -19.39 7.10
CA ARG A 58 14.36 -19.03 5.83
C ARG A 58 13.23 -18.01 6.00
N LEU A 59 12.38 -18.20 7.00
CA LEU A 59 11.30 -17.25 7.30
C LEU A 59 11.87 -15.92 7.79
N ARG A 60 12.91 -15.93 8.63
CA ARG A 60 13.57 -14.71 9.08
C ARG A 60 14.16 -13.94 7.91
N ALA A 61 14.91 -14.60 7.03
CA ALA A 61 15.49 -13.98 5.85
C ALA A 61 14.43 -13.33 4.94
N PHE A 62 13.26 -13.97 4.78
CA PHE A 62 12.15 -13.39 4.03
C PHE A 62 11.56 -12.15 4.73
N ILE A 63 11.34 -12.21 6.06
CA ILE A 63 10.83 -11.06 6.83
C ILE A 63 11.80 -9.87 6.71
N ASP A 64 13.11 -10.11 6.83
CA ASP A 64 14.13 -9.07 6.71
C ASP A 64 14.11 -8.45 5.31
N PHE A 65 14.11 -9.27 4.27
CA PHE A 65 14.02 -8.81 2.88
C PHE A 65 12.74 -8.01 2.63
N ALA A 66 11.60 -8.52 3.08
CA ALA A 66 10.31 -7.89 2.88
C ALA A 66 10.19 -6.55 3.62
N ALA A 67 10.67 -6.48 4.86
CA ALA A 67 10.71 -5.24 5.64
C ALA A 67 11.61 -4.17 4.99
N GLU A 68 12.74 -4.58 4.40
CA GLU A 68 13.64 -3.66 3.71
C GLU A 68 13.09 -3.16 2.37
N LYS A 69 12.38 -4.02 1.61
CA LYS A 69 12.03 -3.75 0.20
C LYS A 69 10.58 -3.34 -0.07
N LEU A 70 9.62 -3.68 0.78
CA LEU A 70 8.20 -3.45 0.46
C LEU A 70 7.73 -2.01 0.70
N PHE A 71 8.33 -1.30 1.64
CA PHE A 71 7.90 0.05 2.04
C PHE A 71 9.09 0.97 2.29
N THR A 72 10.06 0.99 1.38
CA THR A 72 11.14 1.97 1.42
C THR A 72 10.52 3.37 1.33
N GLU A 73 10.68 4.18 2.38
CA GLU A 73 10.35 5.59 2.35
C GLU A 73 11.14 6.22 1.18
N VAL A 74 10.41 6.65 0.15
CA VAL A 74 10.96 7.46 -0.96
C VAL A 74 10.90 8.92 -0.55
#